data_AF-A0A7X3WDJ9-F1
#
_entry.id   AF-A0A7X3WDJ9-F1
#
_cell.length_a   1.000
_cell.length_b   1.000
_cell.length_c   1.000
_cell.angle_alpha   90.00
_cell.angle_beta   90.00
_cell.angle_gamma   90.00
#
_symmetry.space_group_name_H-M   'P 1'
#
loop_
_entity.id
_entity.type
_entity.pdbx_description
1 polymer ?
#
loop_
_entity_poly.entity_id
_entity_poly.type
_entity_poly.pdbx_seq_one_letter_code
_entity_poly.pdbx_strand_id
1 'polypeptide(L)'
;MSNNFVKTLAVFILYILILSTILIIVILRYSTYGSIPDTMEMVDFSGILISLLGAAVFILISVVLTFLLARGWTKEQPIHAKLIFRLALIINLTLIVIFGGLAGGVIILRTLWTIGFF
;
A
#
# COMPACT_ATOMS: atom_id res chain seq x y z
N MET A 1 -5.76 20.05 21.17
CA MET A 1 -5.27 18.89 20.39
C MET A 1 -3.92 18.48 20.94
N SER A 2 -3.79 17.24 21.40
CA SER A 2 -2.50 16.72 21.86
C SER A 2 -1.49 16.77 20.71
N ASN A 3 -0.27 17.27 20.97
CA ASN A 3 0.79 17.42 19.98
C ASN A 3 1.12 16.09 19.25
N ASN A 4 0.82 14.95 19.89
CA ASN A 4 1.01 13.62 19.31
C ASN A 4 -0.06 13.26 18.26
N PHE A 5 -1.30 13.74 18.41
CA PHE A 5 -2.37 13.47 17.46
C PHE A 5 -2.06 14.08 16.09
N VAL A 6 -1.72 15.37 16.08
CA VAL A 6 -1.38 16.10 14.85
C VAL A 6 -0.14 15.50 14.19
N LYS A 7 0.84 15.06 14.99
CA LYS A 7 2.02 14.36 14.47
C LYS A 7 1.69 13.03 13.81
N THR A 8 0.88 12.17 14.45
CA THR A 8 0.51 10.88 13.85
C THR A 8 -0.35 11.06 12.59
N LEU A 9 -1.26 12.04 12.59
CA LEU A 9 -2.05 12.38 11.41
C LEU A 9 -1.17 12.90 10.26
N ALA A 10 -0.21 13.78 10.55
CA ALA A 10 0.73 14.29 9.56
C ALA A 10 1.59 13.16 8.97
N VAL A 11 2.07 12.22 9.80
CA VAL A 11 2.83 11.04 9.32
C VAL A 11 1.95 10.14 8.45
N PHE A 12 0.68 9.96 8.79
CA PHE A 12 -0.25 9.17 7.97
C PHE A 12 -0.54 9.83 6.61
N ILE A 13 -0.73 11.15 6.59
CA ILE A 13 -0.91 11.90 5.32
C ILE A 13 0.36 11.83 4.48
N LEU A 14 1.54 12.01 5.09
CA LEU A 14 2.82 11.91 4.40
C LEU A 14 3.01 10.50 3.80
N TYR A 15 2.63 9.46 4.56
CA TYR A 15 2.66 8.08 4.09
C TYR A 15 1.76 7.88 2.85
N ILE A 16 0.52 8.39 2.87
CA ILE A 16 -0.39 8.31 1.71
C ILE A 16 0.19 9.03 0.50
N LEU A 17 0.82 10.19 0.69
CA LEU A 17 1.44 10.96 -0.40
C LEU A 17 2.64 10.23 -1.02
N ILE A 18 3.54 9.70 -0.18
CA ILE A 18 4.69 8.90 -0.65
C ILE A 18 4.18 7.70 -1.43
N LEU A 19 3.18 7.01 -0.89
CA LEU A 19 2.61 5.82 -1.51
C LEU A 19 1.96 6.13 -2.87
N SER A 20 1.16 7.18 -2.95
CA SER A 20 0.52 7.63 -4.19
C SER A 20 1.57 8.01 -5.25
N THR A 21 2.66 8.64 -4.83
CA THR A 21 3.77 9.01 -5.72
C THR A 21 4.49 7.79 -6.26
N ILE A 22 4.82 6.81 -5.41
CA ILE A 22 5.41 5.54 -5.84
C ILE A 22 4.48 4.84 -6.83
N LEU A 23 3.17 4.83 -6.56
CA LEU A 23 2.18 4.20 -7.44
C LEU A 23 2.18 4.84 -8.83
N ILE A 24 2.14 6.17 -8.90
CA ILE A 24 2.17 6.92 -10.16
C ILE A 24 3.46 6.61 -10.93
N ILE A 25 4.62 6.62 -10.26
CA ILE A 25 5.92 6.33 -10.90
C ILE A 25 5.95 4.91 -11.46
N VAL A 26 5.47 3.92 -10.70
CA VAL A 26 5.41 2.52 -11.16
C VAL A 26 4.51 2.41 -12.39
N ILE A 27 3.31 3.00 -12.37
CA ILE A 27 2.38 2.98 -13.51
C ILE A 27 3.01 3.64 -14.75
N LEU A 28 3.56 4.85 -14.61
CA LEU A 28 4.18 5.59 -15.71
C LEU A 28 5.38 4.86 -16.31
N ARG A 29 6.23 4.29 -15.44
CA ARG A 29 7.44 3.59 -15.87
C ARG A 29 7.08 2.27 -16.55
N TYR A 30 6.15 1.49 -16.02
CA TYR A 30 5.72 0.24 -16.66
C TYR A 30 4.92 0.47 -17.95
N SER A 31 4.19 1.59 -18.07
CA SER A 31 3.52 1.98 -19.31
C SER A 31 4.47 2.24 -20.49
N THR A 32 5.77 2.46 -20.26
CA THR A 32 6.72 2.93 -21.28
C THR A 32 7.73 1.87 -21.76
N TYR A 33 7.74 0.67 -21.17
CA TYR A 33 8.73 -0.40 -21.49
C TYR A 33 8.32 -1.34 -22.65
N GLY A 34 7.46 -0.90 -23.56
CA GLY A 34 6.95 -1.64 -24.74
C GLY A 34 7.95 -2.09 -25.82
N SER A 35 9.27 -2.18 -25.57
CA SER A 35 10.23 -2.42 -26.66
C SER A 35 11.61 -2.99 -26.24
N ILE A 36 11.69 -4.08 -25.48
CA ILE A 36 12.98 -4.76 -25.20
C ILE A 36 12.89 -6.26 -25.53
N PRO A 37 13.90 -6.86 -26.21
CA PRO A 37 13.74 -8.11 -26.97
C PRO A 37 13.72 -9.40 -26.11
N ASP A 38 13.02 -10.39 -26.67
CA ASP A 38 12.57 -11.71 -26.19
C ASP A 38 13.61 -12.73 -25.69
N THR A 39 14.76 -12.35 -25.17
CA THR A 39 15.75 -13.36 -24.76
C THR A 39 16.26 -13.15 -23.35
N MET A 40 15.86 -14.11 -22.50
CA MET A 40 16.37 -14.43 -21.15
C MET A 40 15.74 -13.62 -20.00
N GLU A 41 14.56 -14.06 -19.53
CA GLU A 41 14.36 -14.42 -18.11
C GLU A 41 12.97 -15.04 -17.90
N MET A 42 12.98 -16.33 -17.58
CA MET A 42 11.83 -17.16 -17.25
C MET A 42 11.23 -16.70 -15.92
N VAL A 43 10.13 -15.93 -15.96
CA VAL A 43 9.39 -15.36 -14.82
C VAL A 43 10.31 -14.70 -13.78
N ASP A 44 10.34 -13.36 -13.72
CA ASP A 44 11.10 -12.61 -12.71
C ASP A 44 10.51 -12.81 -11.29
N PHE A 45 10.86 -13.95 -10.68
CA PHE A 45 10.47 -14.35 -9.33
C PHE A 45 10.99 -13.36 -8.28
N SER A 46 12.13 -12.73 -8.53
CA SER A 46 12.70 -11.72 -7.63
C SER A 46 11.82 -10.47 -7.58
N GLY A 47 11.40 -9.97 -8.75
CA GLY A 47 10.47 -8.85 -8.85
C GLY A 47 9.10 -9.12 -8.21
N ILE A 48 8.58 -10.34 -8.38
CA ILE A 48 7.35 -10.81 -7.71
C ILE A 48 7.52 -10.83 -6.20
N LEU A 49 8.63 -11.39 -5.70
CA LEU A 49 8.91 -11.50 -4.27
C LEU A 49 9.08 -10.12 -3.62
N ILE A 50 9.77 -9.19 -4.30
CA ILE A 50 9.96 -7.81 -3.84
C ILE A 50 8.62 -7.05 -3.83
N SER A 51 7.77 -7.24 -4.84
CA SER A 51 6.43 -6.62 -4.89
C SER A 51 5.54 -7.11 -3.73
N LEU A 52 5.53 -8.42 -3.50
CA LEU A 52 4.79 -9.03 -2.39
C LEU A 52 5.31 -8.55 -1.03
N LEU A 53 6.63 -8.51 -0.85
CA LEU A 53 7.28 -8.04 0.38
C LEU A 53 6.97 -6.56 0.62
N GLY A 54 7.06 -5.73 -0.42
CA GLY A 54 6.72 -4.31 -0.35
C GLY A 54 5.27 -4.10 0.08
N ALA A 55 4.33 -4.80 -0.56
CA ALA A 55 2.91 -4.73 -0.20
C ALA A 55 2.66 -5.18 1.25
N ALA A 56 3.30 -6.26 1.71
CA ALA A 56 3.20 -6.72 3.09
C ALA A 56 3.72 -5.69 4.09
N VAL A 57 4.87 -5.07 3.82
CA VAL A 57 5.44 -4.00 4.64
C VAL A 57 4.51 -2.78 4.67
N PHE A 58 3.97 -2.38 3.52
CA PHE A 58 3.02 -1.27 3.45
C PHE A 58 1.75 -1.55 4.27
N ILE A 59 1.19 -2.76 4.16
CA ILE A 59 0.04 -3.18 4.98
C ILE A 59 0.37 -3.09 6.47
N LEU A 60 1.51 -3.59 6.92
CA LEU A 60 1.92 -3.54 8.33
C LEU A 60 2.05 -2.10 8.83
N ILE A 61 2.71 -1.24 8.07
CA ILE A 61 2.85 0.18 8.41
C ILE A 61 1.49 0.86 8.51
N SER A 62 0.59 0.56 7.55
CA SER A 62 -0.76 1.10 7.51
C SER A 62 -1.58 0.68 8.73
N VAL A 63 -1.52 -0.59 9.13
CA VAL A 63 -2.19 -1.11 10.33
C VAL A 63 -1.71 -0.37 11.59
N VAL A 64 -0.40 -0.26 11.76
CA VAL A 64 0.20 0.42 12.93
C VAL A 64 -0.23 1.89 12.99
N LEU A 65 -0.16 2.62 11.87
CA LEU A 65 -0.56 4.02 11.81
C LEU A 65 -2.05 4.21 12.14
N THR A 66 -2.91 3.39 11.56
CA THR A 66 -4.36 3.48 11.75
C THR A 66 -4.74 3.18 13.20
N PHE A 67 -4.08 2.20 13.84
CA PHE A 67 -4.29 1.91 15.27
C PHE A 67 -3.74 3.01 16.18
N LEU A 68 -2.60 3.63 15.85
CA LEU A 68 -2.07 4.76 16.61
C LEU A 68 -3.01 5.97 16.54
N LEU A 69 -3.56 6.26 15.37
CA LEU A 69 -4.58 7.30 15.18
C LEU A 69 -5.85 7.00 15.98
N ALA A 70 -6.37 5.77 15.89
CA ALA A 70 -7.54 5.36 16.66
C ALA A 70 -7.30 5.49 18.18
N ARG A 71 -6.12 5.08 18.66
CA ARG A 71 -5.74 5.23 20.07
C ARG A 71 -5.62 6.70 20.49
N GLY A 72 -5.11 7.57 19.62
CA GLY A 72 -5.07 9.02 19.86
C GLY A 72 -6.47 9.61 19.98
N TRP A 73 -7.35 9.30 19.03
CA TRP A 73 -8.73 9.81 18.99
C TRP A 73 -9.61 9.30 20.12
N THR A 74 -9.47 8.04 20.50
CA THR A 74 -10.24 7.45 21.63
C THR A 74 -9.87 8.09 22.98
N LYS A 75 -8.65 8.59 23.14
CA LYS A 75 -8.26 9.36 24.34
C LYS A 75 -8.89 10.75 24.37
N GLU A 76 -9.05 11.40 23.22
CA GLU A 76 -9.64 12.75 23.14
C GLU A 76 -11.19 12.71 23.14
N GLN A 77 -11.81 11.67 22.58
CA GLN A 77 -13.27 11.50 22.54
C GLN A 77 -13.68 10.06 22.94
N PRO A 78 -13.70 9.74 24.24
CA PRO A 78 -14.00 8.39 24.72
C PRO A 78 -15.42 7.93 24.38
N ILE A 79 -16.38 8.86 24.27
CA ILE A 79 -17.78 8.58 23.91
C ILE A 79 -17.89 7.94 22.52
N HIS A 80 -17.02 8.31 21.58
CA HIS A 80 -17.02 7.80 20.21
C HIS A 80 -16.01 6.67 19.98
N ALA A 81 -15.35 6.18 21.03
CA ALA A 81 -14.28 5.18 20.93
C ALA A 81 -14.69 3.95 20.10
N LYS A 82 -15.90 3.43 20.32
CA LYS A 82 -16.43 2.27 19.59
C LYS A 82 -16.57 2.53 18.08
N LEU A 83 -17.00 3.75 17.70
CA LEU A 83 -17.12 4.16 16.30
C LEU A 83 -15.74 4.34 15.66
N ILE A 84 -14.82 4.98 16.37
CA ILE A 84 -13.43 5.21 15.92
C ILE A 84 -12.73 3.89 15.62
N PHE A 85 -12.82 2.91 16.52
CA PHE A 85 -12.23 1.58 16.30
C PHE A 85 -12.89 0.85 15.13
N ARG A 86 -14.21 0.97 14.96
CA ARG A 86 -14.91 0.37 13.84
C ARG A 86 -14.47 0.96 12.50
N LEU A 87 -14.33 2.28 12.41
CA LEU A 87 -13.82 2.97 11.22
C LEU A 87 -12.36 2.61 10.94
N ALA A 88 -11.51 2.57 11.97
CA ALA A 88 -10.12 2.14 11.85
C ALA A 88 -9.99 0.72 11.28
N LEU A 89 -10.84 -0.21 11.71
CA LEU A 89 -10.89 -1.57 11.15
C LEU A 89 -11.34 -1.57 9.69
N ILE A 90 -12.38 -0.81 9.33
CA ILE A 90 -12.86 -0.71 7.94
C ILE A 90 -11.79 -0.12 7.03
N ILE A 91 -11.08 0.92 7.48
CA ILE A 91 -9.99 1.56 6.73
C ILE A 91 -8.86 0.55 6.54
N ASN A 92 -8.44 -0.17 7.58
CA ASN A 92 -7.40 -1.19 7.47
C ASN A 92 -7.79 -2.32 6.52
N LEU A 93 -9.03 -2.85 6.61
CA LEU A 93 -9.51 -3.87 5.69
C LEU A 93 -9.50 -3.38 4.24
N THR A 94 -9.98 -2.16 4.01
CA THR A 94 -9.96 -1.54 2.68
C THR A 94 -8.53 -1.41 2.15
N LEU A 95 -7.59 -0.96 2.98
CA LEU A 95 -6.19 -0.84 2.59
C LEU A 95 -5.54 -2.19 2.30
N ILE A 96 -5.83 -3.23 3.10
CA ILE A 96 -5.37 -4.60 2.82
C ILE A 96 -5.88 -5.08 1.47
N VAL A 97 -7.16 -4.88 1.16
CA VAL A 97 -7.75 -5.28 -0.13
C VAL A 97 -7.11 -4.51 -1.28
N ILE A 98 -6.91 -3.20 -1.14
CA ILE A 98 -6.26 -2.36 -2.16
C ILE A 98 -4.81 -2.81 -2.37
N PHE A 99 -4.02 -2.95 -1.31
CA PHE A 99 -2.62 -3.36 -1.41
C PHE A 99 -2.45 -4.80 -1.90
N GLY A 100 -3.28 -5.72 -1.43
CA GLY A 100 -3.31 -7.10 -1.90
C GLY A 100 -3.71 -7.19 -3.37
N GLY A 101 -4.73 -6.43 -3.77
CA GLY A 101 -5.16 -6.33 -5.17
C GLY A 101 -4.11 -5.70 -6.07
N LEU A 102 -3.43 -4.66 -5.61
CA LEU A 102 -2.32 -4.02 -6.33
C LEU A 102 -1.13 -4.96 -6.48
N ALA A 103 -0.72 -5.64 -5.41
CA ALA A 103 0.34 -6.64 -5.47
C ALA A 103 -0.03 -7.76 -6.45
N GLY A 104 -1.25 -8.30 -6.34
CA GLY A 104 -1.76 -9.30 -7.27
C GLY A 104 -1.78 -8.81 -8.72
N GLY A 105 -2.24 -7.57 -8.96
CA GLY A 105 -2.26 -6.95 -10.29
C GLY A 105 -0.86 -6.78 -10.87
N VAL A 106 0.10 -6.28 -10.07
CA VAL A 106 1.51 -6.15 -10.49
C VAL A 106 2.12 -7.51 -10.80
N ILE A 107 1.82 -8.54 -9.99
CA ILE A 107 2.27 -9.92 -10.24
C ILE A 107 1.69 -10.44 -11.55
N ILE A 108 0.38 -10.33 -11.77
CA ILE A 108 -0.27 -10.77 -13.01
C ILE A 108 0.31 -10.03 -14.22
N LEU A 109 0.45 -8.71 -14.15
CA LEU A 109 1.08 -7.90 -15.21
C LEU A 109 2.51 -8.37 -15.50
N ARG A 110 3.32 -8.62 -14.46
CA ARG A 110 4.70 -9.10 -14.61
C ARG A 110 4.75 -10.52 -15.19
N THR A 111 3.83 -11.39 -14.81
CA THR A 111 3.70 -12.75 -15.35
C THR A 111 3.26 -12.74 -16.80
N LEU A 112 2.24 -11.96 -17.16
CA LEU A 112 1.78 -11.80 -18.55
C LEU A 112 2.87 -11.23 -19.45
N TRP A 113 3.65 -10.28 -18.91
CA TRP A 113 4.82 -9.74 -19.60
C TRP A 113 5.90 -10.80 -19.84
N THR A 114 6.23 -11.61 -18.83
CA THR A 114 7.30 -12.63 -18.96
C THR A 114 6.97 -13.78 -19.89
N ILE A 115 5.69 -13.99 -20.20
CA ILE A 115 5.24 -14.98 -21.20
C ILE A 115 5.00 -14.36 -22.59
N GLY A 116 5.31 -13.07 -22.80
CA GLY A 116 5.17 -12.39 -24.09
C GLY A 116 3.72 -12.18 -24.54
N PHE A 117 2.77 -12.05 -23.60
CA PHE A 117 1.37 -11.78 -23.95
C PHE A 117 1.13 -10.33 -24.44
N PHE A 118 2.07 -9.42 -24.16
CA PHE A 118 2.07 -8.01 -24.53
C PHE A 118 3.32 -7.63 -25.29
#